data_AF-A0A157ZRB7-F1
#
_entry.id   AF-A0A157ZRB7-F1
#
_cell.length_a   1.000
_cell.length_b   1.000
_cell.length_c   1.000
_cell.angle_alpha   90.00
_cell.angle_beta   90.00
_cell.angle_gamma   90.00
#
_symmetry.space_group_name_H-M   'P 1'
#
loop_
_entity.id
_entity.type
_entity.pdbx_description
1 polymer ?
#
loop_
_entity_poly.entity_id
_entity_poly.type
_entity_poly.pdbx_seq_one_letter_code
_entity_poly.pdbx_strand_id
1 'polypeptide(L)'
;MDLLKRGRSTAFFVACALISGSWSALAAAPHSGHAASASEIASGATTQGIMSVDALAPNFAGDDPEQVRDALAGRPAPGQSASITSRVRAFLSRPFNRTQQAASQPGAQVDRTFTFVIPVSYGVRYLSKKKVLTVNVSLAAPETPGAILLKETVKGQSGRKLVVAAEAKEKGFVQTVDIIQLKPENGIRTTVSGRTLLPNFDREHGSDDFAIVLICTLAPPYLTDDVEHSAPTDEEPTDITRRTSTLNGRVDAAWLIDRKEGTIITKHLRFVK
;
A
#
# COMPACT_ATOMS: atom_id res chain seq x y z
N MET A 1 16.86 8.97 66.28
CA MET A 1 17.02 7.58 65.81
C MET A 1 16.52 7.54 64.38
N ASP A 2 17.20 8.21 63.44
CA ASP A 2 18.39 7.73 62.71
C ASP A 2 18.00 6.57 61.78
N LEU A 3 18.31 6.52 60.48
CA LEU A 3 19.40 7.17 59.75
C LEU A 3 19.11 7.04 58.24
N LEU A 4 19.47 8.09 57.49
CA LEU A 4 19.70 8.10 56.03
C LEU A 4 20.46 6.85 55.54
N LYS A 5 20.12 6.35 54.34
CA LYS A 5 21.13 5.72 53.48
C LYS A 5 21.19 6.38 52.11
N ARG A 6 22.31 7.07 51.94
CA ARG A 6 22.81 7.82 50.79
C ARG A 6 23.57 6.84 49.89
N GLY A 7 23.44 6.99 48.57
CA GLY A 7 24.31 6.37 47.58
C GLY A 7 24.50 7.31 46.40
N ARG A 8 25.52 8.16 46.48
CA ARG A 8 26.05 9.03 45.42
C ARG A 8 27.42 8.49 45.04
N SER A 9 27.74 8.46 43.74
CA SER A 9 29.10 8.66 43.18
C SER A 9 28.96 8.89 41.66
N THR A 10 29.13 10.11 41.11
CA THR A 10 30.37 10.81 40.69
C THR A 10 31.15 10.04 39.60
N ALA A 11 31.07 10.39 38.30
CA ALA A 11 31.66 11.54 37.58
C ALA A 11 33.17 11.42 37.32
N PHE A 12 33.62 11.53 36.06
CA PHE A 12 34.85 12.16 35.52
C PHE A 12 34.83 12.00 33.97
N PHE A 13 34.61 13.06 33.17
CA PHE A 13 35.60 13.90 32.42
C PHE A 13 36.60 13.09 31.58
N VAL A 14 36.84 13.39 30.29
CA VAL A 14 37.71 14.48 29.81
C VAL A 14 37.55 14.68 28.29
N ALA A 15 37.70 15.94 27.86
CA ALA A 15 37.67 16.46 26.50
C ALA A 15 39.03 16.39 25.76
N CYS A 16 39.03 16.54 24.42
CA CYS A 16 40.10 17.17 23.62
C CYS A 16 39.56 17.44 22.19
N ALA A 17 39.40 18.71 21.80
CA ALA A 17 40.32 19.53 20.97
C ALA A 17 40.08 19.33 19.45
N LEU A 18 39.39 20.25 18.76
CA LEU A 18 39.91 21.44 18.06
C LEU A 18 40.96 21.13 16.98
N ILE A 19 40.59 21.23 15.70
CA ILE A 19 41.48 21.69 14.62
C ILE A 19 40.68 22.56 13.62
N SER A 20 41.32 23.66 13.28
CA SER A 20 40.89 24.84 12.54
C SER A 20 41.23 24.76 11.04
N GLY A 21 40.60 25.63 10.24
CA GLY A 21 41.05 26.04 8.89
C GLY A 21 39.88 26.66 8.11
N SER A 22 39.64 27.97 8.16
CA SER A 22 40.30 29.10 7.48
C SER A 22 39.97 29.25 5.98
N TRP A 23 39.20 30.32 5.73
CA TRP A 23 38.97 31.13 4.52
C TRP A 23 39.63 30.78 3.18
N SER A 24 38.84 30.96 2.11
CA SER A 24 39.13 31.98 1.08
C SER A 24 37.84 32.39 0.36
N ALA A 25 37.48 33.65 0.52
CA ALA A 25 36.59 34.35 -0.40
C ALA A 25 37.45 34.91 -1.54
N LEU A 26 37.03 34.74 -2.79
CA LEU A 26 37.58 35.48 -3.93
C LEU A 26 36.45 36.19 -4.67
N ALA A 27 36.62 37.50 -4.83
CA ALA A 27 35.72 38.42 -5.50
C ALA A 27 36.00 38.52 -7.01
N ALA A 28 34.93 38.80 -7.76
CA ALA A 28 34.79 39.59 -8.98
C ALA A 28 35.95 39.73 -9.99
N ALA A 29 35.65 39.46 -11.27
CA ALA A 29 35.57 40.52 -12.30
C ALA A 29 34.89 39.98 -13.60
N PRO A 30 34.23 40.87 -14.37
CA PRO A 30 33.41 40.52 -15.53
C PRO A 30 34.21 40.58 -16.84
N HIS A 31 33.82 39.77 -17.82
CA HIS A 31 34.16 40.03 -19.22
C HIS A 31 32.90 40.46 -19.98
N SER A 32 32.85 41.76 -20.22
CA SER A 32 32.09 42.44 -21.26
C SER A 32 32.66 42.13 -22.65
N GLY A 33 31.79 41.91 -23.63
CA GLY A 33 32.13 41.90 -25.05
C GLY A 33 31.12 41.09 -25.86
N HIS A 34 29.95 41.66 -26.20
CA HIS A 34 29.63 42.24 -27.52
C HIS A 34 29.25 41.15 -28.54
N ALA A 35 28.20 41.21 -29.36
CA ALA A 35 26.96 41.97 -29.52
C ALA A 35 26.19 41.28 -30.66
N ALA A 36 24.97 41.78 -30.94
CA ALA A 36 24.10 41.53 -32.10
C ALA A 36 23.15 40.32 -31.97
N SER A 37 21.91 40.49 -31.50
CA SER A 37 20.75 41.18 -32.12
C SER A 37 19.92 40.27 -33.03
N ALA A 38 18.70 39.96 -32.60
CA ALA A 38 17.45 40.05 -33.38
C ALA A 38 16.27 39.58 -32.50
N SER A 39 15.44 40.52 -32.03
CA SER A 39 14.03 40.69 -32.40
C SER A 39 13.12 39.54 -31.92
N GLU A 40 12.47 39.71 -30.76
CA GLU A 40 11.02 40.04 -30.65
C GLU A 40 10.10 39.11 -31.43
N ILE A 41 9.27 38.33 -30.71
CA ILE A 41 7.80 38.45 -30.73
C ILE A 41 7.21 37.61 -29.59
N ALA A 42 6.25 38.24 -28.91
CA ALA A 42 5.44 37.75 -27.82
C ALA A 42 4.64 36.48 -28.15
N SER A 43 4.44 35.63 -27.14
CA SER A 43 3.10 35.36 -26.58
C SER A 43 3.18 34.23 -25.58
N GLY A 44 2.41 34.37 -24.50
CA GLY A 44 2.30 33.38 -23.45
C GLY A 44 2.00 31.98 -24.00
N ALA A 45 2.89 31.06 -23.68
CA ALA A 45 2.59 29.64 -23.65
C ALA A 45 3.03 29.18 -22.26
N THR A 46 2.04 29.09 -21.39
CA THR A 46 1.92 28.10 -20.32
C THR A 46 3.18 27.31 -20.04
N THR A 47 3.72 27.48 -18.83
CA THR A 47 4.48 26.46 -18.10
C THR A 47 4.01 25.07 -18.54
N GLN A 48 4.80 24.45 -19.43
CA GLN A 48 4.66 23.05 -19.77
C GLN A 48 5.07 22.28 -18.52
N GLY A 49 4.08 22.11 -17.63
CA GLY A 49 4.11 21.08 -16.61
C GLY A 49 4.47 19.79 -17.30
N ILE A 50 5.48 19.13 -16.76
CA ILE A 50 5.91 17.80 -17.13
C ILE A 50 4.72 16.87 -16.91
N MET A 51 3.89 16.72 -17.94
CA MET A 51 2.78 15.79 -18.01
C MET A 51 3.11 14.82 -19.13
N SER A 52 3.73 13.70 -18.78
CA SER A 52 3.58 12.44 -19.51
C SER A 52 4.13 11.30 -18.67
N VAL A 53 3.23 10.41 -18.24
CA VAL A 53 3.43 9.15 -17.49
C VAL A 53 3.52 9.26 -15.95
N ASP A 54 2.67 10.07 -15.30
CA ASP A 54 2.56 10.06 -13.82
C ASP A 54 1.13 10.13 -13.24
N ALA A 55 0.11 10.00 -14.08
CA ALA A 55 -1.29 10.01 -13.66
C ALA A 55 -1.98 8.70 -14.05
N LEU A 56 -2.65 8.08 -13.08
CA LEU A 56 -3.61 7.00 -13.27
C LEU A 56 -4.99 7.60 -13.59
N ALA A 57 -5.90 6.78 -14.10
CA ALA A 57 -7.28 7.21 -14.29
C ALA A 57 -7.87 7.67 -12.93
N PRO A 58 -8.71 8.74 -12.90
CA PRO A 58 -9.43 9.11 -11.69
C PRO A 58 -10.21 7.91 -11.15
N ASN A 59 -10.18 7.69 -9.84
CA ASN A 59 -10.77 6.51 -9.18
C ASN A 59 -10.17 5.17 -9.63
N PHE A 60 -8.89 5.12 -9.99
CA PHE A 60 -8.19 3.86 -10.29
C PHE A 60 -8.38 2.84 -9.15
N ALA A 61 -8.98 1.70 -9.48
CA ALA A 61 -9.38 0.67 -8.50
C ALA A 61 -8.46 -0.57 -8.51
N GLY A 62 -7.56 -0.70 -9.49
CA GLY A 62 -6.73 -1.88 -9.68
C GLY A 62 -7.52 -3.16 -10.02
N ASP A 63 -6.87 -4.30 -9.86
CA ASP A 63 -7.47 -5.63 -9.91
C ASP A 63 -8.30 -5.89 -8.64
N ASP A 64 -9.52 -6.38 -8.80
CA ASP A 64 -10.40 -6.74 -7.68
C ASP A 64 -9.95 -8.06 -7.02
N PRO A 65 -9.57 -8.07 -5.73
CA PRO A 65 -9.13 -9.28 -5.04
C PRO A 65 -10.15 -10.42 -5.07
N GLU A 66 -11.46 -10.11 -5.04
CA GLU A 66 -12.52 -11.13 -5.12
C GLU A 66 -12.54 -11.82 -6.48
N GLN A 67 -12.42 -11.06 -7.56
CA GLN A 67 -12.38 -11.62 -8.93
C GLN A 67 -11.12 -12.43 -9.16
N VAL A 68 -9.97 -11.98 -8.64
CA VAL A 68 -8.71 -12.73 -8.73
C VAL A 68 -8.83 -14.05 -7.97
N ARG A 69 -9.33 -14.03 -6.73
CA ARG A 69 -9.60 -15.25 -5.96
C ARG A 69 -10.54 -16.19 -6.69
N ASP A 70 -11.71 -15.70 -7.14
CA ASP A 70 -12.74 -16.56 -7.71
C ASP A 70 -12.27 -17.22 -9.01
N ALA A 71 -11.47 -16.52 -9.81
CA ALA A 71 -10.84 -17.07 -10.98
C ALA A 71 -9.77 -18.13 -10.66
N LEU A 72 -8.96 -17.94 -9.60
CA LEU A 72 -7.97 -18.92 -9.14
C LEU A 72 -8.61 -20.15 -8.47
N ALA A 73 -9.71 -19.94 -7.75
CA ALA A 73 -10.52 -21.00 -7.15
C ALA A 73 -11.28 -21.85 -8.20
N GLY A 74 -11.25 -21.43 -9.47
CA GLY A 74 -11.91 -22.13 -10.57
C GLY A 74 -13.44 -22.08 -10.46
N ARG A 75 -14.03 -21.09 -9.78
CA ARG A 75 -15.48 -20.84 -9.83
C ARG A 75 -15.81 -20.20 -11.18
N PRO A 76 -16.51 -20.90 -12.08
CA PRO A 76 -16.72 -20.42 -13.44
C PRO A 76 -17.77 -19.31 -13.48
N ALA A 77 -17.53 -18.29 -14.29
CA ALA A 77 -18.64 -17.61 -14.96
C ALA A 77 -19.37 -18.66 -15.83
N PRO A 78 -20.71 -18.60 -15.97
CA PRO A 78 -21.48 -19.66 -16.64
C PRO A 78 -20.91 -19.99 -18.04
N GLY A 79 -20.47 -21.24 -18.28
CA GLY A 79 -20.11 -21.74 -19.62
C GLY A 79 -18.65 -22.10 -19.93
N GLN A 80 -17.74 -22.26 -18.96
CA GLN A 80 -16.31 -22.63 -19.21
C GLN A 80 -15.88 -24.00 -18.66
N SER A 81 -14.89 -24.63 -19.31
CA SER A 81 -14.45 -26.04 -19.18
C SER A 81 -13.86 -26.47 -17.80
N ALA A 82 -13.92 -27.77 -17.51
CA ALA A 82 -13.83 -28.37 -16.16
C ALA A 82 -12.44 -28.58 -15.50
N SER A 83 -11.29 -28.48 -16.20
CA SER A 83 -9.98 -28.77 -15.57
C SER A 83 -9.40 -27.57 -14.81
N ILE A 84 -9.03 -27.75 -13.53
CA ILE A 84 -8.53 -26.68 -12.65
C ILE A 84 -7.17 -26.15 -13.16
N THR A 85 -6.24 -27.03 -13.52
CA THR A 85 -4.88 -26.64 -13.97
C THR A 85 -4.90 -25.88 -15.29
N SER A 86 -5.75 -26.27 -16.25
CA SER A 86 -5.89 -25.52 -17.50
C SER A 86 -6.58 -24.17 -17.29
N ARG A 87 -7.48 -24.05 -16.30
CA ARG A 87 -8.14 -22.80 -15.92
C ARG A 87 -7.19 -21.81 -15.25
N VAL A 88 -6.40 -22.25 -14.28
CA VAL A 88 -5.39 -21.38 -13.65
C VAL A 88 -4.39 -20.92 -14.70
N ARG A 89 -3.92 -21.82 -15.58
CA ARG A 89 -3.04 -21.45 -16.70
C ARG A 89 -3.71 -20.46 -17.66
N ALA A 90 -4.98 -20.67 -18.00
CA ALA A 90 -5.74 -19.77 -18.87
C ALA A 90 -5.96 -18.39 -18.23
N PHE A 91 -6.26 -18.33 -16.93
CA PHE A 91 -6.43 -17.08 -16.19
C PHE A 91 -5.11 -16.31 -16.09
N LEU A 92 -4.02 -16.98 -15.75
CA LEU A 92 -2.69 -16.37 -15.74
C LEU A 92 -2.26 -15.88 -17.13
N SER A 93 -2.74 -16.52 -18.20
CA SER A 93 -2.46 -16.11 -19.58
C SER A 93 -3.35 -14.98 -20.13
N ARG A 94 -4.44 -14.61 -19.44
CA ARG A 94 -5.39 -13.58 -19.91
C ARG A 94 -5.06 -12.22 -19.28
N PRO A 95 -5.01 -11.13 -20.07
CA PRO A 95 -4.93 -9.79 -19.51
C PRO A 95 -6.29 -9.42 -18.89
N PHE A 96 -6.34 -9.15 -17.58
CA PHE A 96 -7.44 -8.34 -17.05
C PHE A 96 -7.30 -6.93 -17.58
N ASN A 97 -8.43 -6.30 -17.88
CA ASN A 97 -8.59 -4.99 -18.48
C ASN A 97 -7.41 -4.04 -18.24
N ARG A 98 -6.46 -4.10 -19.19
CA ARG A 98 -5.44 -3.09 -19.40
C ARG A 98 -6.15 -1.95 -20.08
N THR A 99 -6.52 -0.91 -19.32
CA THR A 99 -6.67 0.41 -19.93
C THR A 99 -5.37 0.66 -20.70
N GLN A 100 -5.50 0.81 -22.01
CA GLN A 100 -4.42 0.80 -22.99
C GLN A 100 -3.25 1.70 -22.57
N GLN A 101 -2.07 1.10 -22.39
CA GLN A 101 -0.75 1.53 -22.88
C GLN A 101 0.37 0.95 -22.00
N ALA A 102 0.93 -0.16 -22.46
CA ALA A 102 2.38 -0.36 -22.47
C ALA A 102 2.67 -1.54 -23.39
N ALA A 103 3.65 -1.31 -24.26
CA ALA A 103 3.93 -2.06 -25.46
C ALA A 103 4.20 -3.56 -25.23
N SER A 104 3.93 -4.27 -26.32
CA SER A 104 4.23 -5.66 -26.63
C SER A 104 5.63 -6.12 -26.18
N GLN A 105 5.68 -7.24 -25.46
CA GLN A 105 6.80 -8.17 -25.55
C GLN A 105 6.24 -9.60 -25.63
N PRO A 106 6.59 -10.38 -26.68
CA PRO A 106 6.23 -11.78 -26.76
C PRO A 106 7.36 -12.67 -26.23
N GLY A 107 7.00 -13.69 -25.46
CA GLY A 107 7.83 -14.88 -25.24
C GLY A 107 8.42 -15.03 -23.84
N ALA A 108 8.31 -16.25 -23.32
CA ALA A 108 8.75 -16.78 -22.02
C ALA A 108 7.75 -16.57 -20.87
N GLN A 109 7.59 -17.63 -20.05
CA GLN A 109 6.57 -17.84 -19.01
C GLN A 109 6.05 -16.53 -18.40
N VAL A 110 4.78 -16.21 -18.67
CA VAL A 110 4.14 -14.97 -18.25
C VAL A 110 3.84 -15.06 -16.76
N ASP A 111 4.82 -14.65 -15.96
CA ASP A 111 4.64 -14.20 -14.58
C ASP A 111 3.72 -12.97 -14.61
N ARG A 112 2.41 -13.21 -14.52
CA ARG A 112 1.40 -12.15 -14.58
C ARG A 112 1.47 -11.29 -13.32
N THR A 113 1.63 -9.99 -13.53
CA THR A 113 1.58 -8.98 -12.48
C THR A 113 0.13 -8.54 -12.21
N PHE A 114 -0.21 -8.42 -10.93
CA PHE A 114 -1.47 -7.94 -10.39
C PHE A 114 -1.25 -6.61 -9.66
N THR A 115 -2.24 -5.74 -9.73
CA THR A 115 -2.20 -4.41 -9.13
C THR A 115 -3.34 -4.26 -8.14
N PHE A 116 -3.08 -4.26 -6.84
CA PHE A 116 -4.09 -4.06 -5.80
C PHE A 116 -4.06 -2.65 -5.24
N VAL A 117 -5.22 -2.03 -5.05
CA VAL A 117 -5.33 -0.69 -4.46
C VAL A 117 -5.89 -0.81 -3.05
N ILE A 118 -5.12 -0.36 -2.06
CA ILE A 118 -5.48 -0.42 -0.63
C ILE A 118 -5.66 1.01 -0.12
N PRO A 119 -6.90 1.44 0.19
CA PRO A 119 -7.13 2.72 0.85
C PRO A 119 -6.42 2.79 2.20
N VAL A 120 -5.81 3.94 2.53
CA VAL A 120 -5.09 4.11 3.80
C VAL A 120 -5.67 5.26 4.60
N SER A 121 -6.28 4.97 5.75
CA SER A 121 -6.87 5.99 6.62
C SER A 121 -5.86 6.63 7.58
N TYR A 122 -4.69 6.01 7.78
CA TYR A 122 -3.66 6.49 8.69
C TYR A 122 -2.25 6.22 8.16
N GLY A 123 -1.25 6.89 8.75
CA GLY A 123 0.17 6.64 8.45
C GLY A 123 0.77 7.49 7.32
N VAL A 124 -0.02 8.37 6.70
CA VAL A 124 0.46 9.37 5.73
C VAL A 124 0.49 10.74 6.41
N ARG A 125 1.65 11.41 6.42
CA ARG A 125 1.83 12.71 7.10
C ARG A 125 2.58 13.70 6.24
N TYR A 126 1.98 14.86 6.00
CA TYR A 126 2.63 15.99 5.35
C TYR A 126 3.19 16.99 6.38
N LEU A 127 4.49 17.30 6.26
CA LEU A 127 5.17 18.35 7.01
C LEU A 127 5.34 19.60 6.15
N SER A 128 4.38 20.53 6.23
CA SER A 128 4.34 21.75 5.41
C SER A 128 5.61 22.61 5.49
N LYS A 129 6.20 22.77 6.68
CA LYS A 129 7.45 23.54 6.87
C LYS A 129 8.62 22.97 6.06
N LYS A 130 8.69 21.64 5.92
CA LYS A 130 9.77 20.94 5.20
C LYS A 130 9.34 20.53 3.79
N LYS A 131 8.08 20.75 3.42
CA LYS A 131 7.47 20.31 2.15
C LYS A 131 7.70 18.81 1.89
N VAL A 132 7.52 18.01 2.94
CA VAL A 132 7.85 16.58 2.92
C VAL A 132 6.62 15.77 3.30
N LEU A 133 6.31 14.77 2.48
CA LEU A 133 5.35 13.72 2.80
C LEU A 133 6.09 12.49 3.32
N THR A 134 5.66 11.97 4.46
CA THR A 134 6.19 10.74 5.06
C THR A 134 5.08 9.71 5.10
N VAL A 135 5.41 8.48 4.72
CA VAL A 135 4.50 7.33 4.72
C VAL A 135 5.07 6.29 5.68
N ASN A 136 4.22 5.80 6.58
CA ASN A 136 4.47 4.67 7.44
C ASN A 136 3.12 4.01 7.76
N VAL A 137 2.77 2.99 6.98
CA VAL A 137 1.47 2.33 7.03
C VAL A 137 1.67 0.85 7.23
N SER A 138 0.96 0.26 8.20
CA SER A 138 0.85 -1.20 8.30
C SER A 138 -0.28 -1.68 7.41
N LEU A 139 0.04 -2.58 6.47
CA LEU A 139 -0.96 -3.26 5.63
C LEU A 139 -1.27 -4.67 6.18
N ALA A 140 -0.81 -4.98 7.38
CA ALA A 140 -0.94 -6.30 7.98
C ALA A 140 -2.41 -6.70 8.15
N ALA A 141 -2.74 -7.94 7.82
CA ALA A 141 -4.02 -8.52 8.19
C ALA A 141 -4.09 -8.67 9.72
N PRO A 142 -5.20 -8.29 10.38
CA PRO A 142 -5.31 -8.31 11.84
C PRO A 142 -4.97 -9.67 12.46
N GLU A 143 -5.45 -10.74 11.86
CA GLU A 143 -5.26 -12.12 12.34
C GLU A 143 -3.96 -12.76 11.83
N THR A 144 -3.36 -12.21 10.77
CA THR A 144 -2.16 -12.76 10.14
C THR A 144 -1.16 -11.63 9.85
N PRO A 145 -0.35 -11.23 10.85
CA PRO A 145 0.56 -10.07 10.70
C PRO A 145 1.56 -10.17 9.56
N GLY A 146 1.85 -11.39 9.09
CA GLY A 146 2.74 -11.67 7.96
C GLY A 146 2.06 -11.64 6.58
N ALA A 147 0.76 -11.38 6.51
CA ALA A 147 0.00 -11.22 5.27
C ALA A 147 -0.51 -9.78 5.13
N ILE A 148 -0.63 -9.32 3.90
CA ILE A 148 -1.19 -8.00 3.56
C ILE A 148 -2.69 -8.16 3.35
N LEU A 149 -3.50 -7.39 4.08
CA LEU A 149 -4.95 -7.37 3.87
C LEU A 149 -5.28 -6.67 2.54
N LEU A 150 -5.93 -7.38 1.63
CA LEU A 150 -6.41 -6.80 0.37
C LEU A 150 -7.87 -6.37 0.47
N LYS A 151 -8.70 -7.22 1.09
CA LYS A 151 -10.14 -6.98 1.26
C LYS A 151 -10.66 -7.74 2.46
N GLU A 152 -11.54 -7.10 3.23
CA GLU A 152 -12.33 -7.74 4.28
C GLU A 152 -13.79 -7.34 4.09
N THR A 153 -14.66 -8.33 4.03
CA THR A 153 -16.10 -8.14 3.87
C THR A 153 -16.81 -8.89 4.99
N VAL A 154 -17.52 -8.15 5.85
CA VAL A 154 -18.38 -8.74 6.89
C VAL A 154 -19.84 -8.61 6.47
N LYS A 155 -20.55 -9.74 6.40
CA LYS A 155 -21.98 -9.81 6.09
C LYS A 155 -22.73 -10.41 7.28
N GLY A 156 -23.96 -9.97 7.50
CA GLY A 156 -24.83 -10.47 8.56
C GLY A 156 -24.77 -9.65 9.86
N GLN A 157 -25.63 -10.02 10.81
CA GLN A 157 -25.91 -9.21 11.98
C GLN A 157 -24.97 -9.58 13.14
N SER A 158 -24.33 -8.57 13.73
CA SER A 158 -23.51 -8.78 14.93
C SER A 158 -24.39 -8.91 16.16
N GLY A 159 -24.15 -9.97 16.93
CA GLY A 159 -24.82 -10.21 18.20
C GLY A 159 -24.16 -9.56 19.40
N ARG A 160 -23.10 -8.74 19.25
CA ARG A 160 -22.35 -8.10 20.37
C ARG A 160 -23.18 -7.25 21.34
N LYS A 161 -24.46 -6.99 21.05
CA LYS A 161 -25.42 -6.34 21.97
C LYS A 161 -26.22 -7.32 22.81
N LEU A 162 -26.09 -8.62 22.56
CA LEU A 162 -26.71 -9.68 23.33
C LEU A 162 -25.88 -9.99 24.57
N VAL A 163 -26.56 -10.48 25.59
CA VAL A 163 -25.96 -10.87 26.88
C VAL A 163 -25.80 -12.39 26.96
N VAL A 164 -26.48 -13.16 26.12
CA VAL A 164 -26.53 -14.63 26.20
C VAL A 164 -26.32 -15.26 24.81
N ALA A 165 -25.38 -16.21 24.72
CA ALA A 165 -25.00 -16.87 23.48
C ALA A 165 -26.12 -17.71 22.84
N ALA A 166 -26.90 -18.42 23.66
CA ALA A 166 -27.96 -19.31 23.19
C ALA A 166 -29.01 -18.57 22.35
N GLU A 167 -29.26 -17.30 22.68
CA GLU A 167 -30.20 -16.47 21.93
C GLU A 167 -29.64 -16.01 20.57
N ALA A 168 -28.33 -16.02 20.37
CA ALA A 168 -27.70 -15.51 19.16
C ALA A 168 -28.08 -16.33 17.91
N LYS A 169 -28.00 -17.66 18.02
CA LYS A 169 -28.31 -18.54 16.89
C LYS A 169 -29.81 -18.56 16.59
N GLU A 170 -30.64 -18.62 17.62
CA GLU A 170 -32.11 -18.63 17.47
C GLU A 170 -32.64 -17.30 16.91
N LYS A 171 -32.00 -16.18 17.26
CA LYS A 171 -32.39 -14.83 16.77
C LYS A 171 -31.68 -14.43 15.46
N GLY A 172 -30.92 -15.34 14.85
CA GLY A 172 -30.32 -15.13 13.52
C GLY A 172 -29.09 -14.22 13.48
N PHE A 173 -28.36 -14.08 14.60
CA PHE A 173 -27.10 -13.34 14.66
C PHE A 173 -25.95 -14.17 14.09
N VAL A 174 -26.00 -14.35 12.77
CA VAL A 174 -25.00 -15.04 11.98
C VAL A 174 -24.20 -14.03 11.18
N GLN A 175 -22.88 -14.14 11.23
CA GLN A 175 -21.97 -13.36 10.41
C GLN A 175 -21.12 -14.24 9.52
N THR A 176 -20.91 -13.79 8.29
CA THR A 176 -19.94 -14.35 7.37
C THR A 176 -18.86 -13.31 7.14
N VAL A 177 -17.63 -13.66 7.49
CA VAL A 177 -16.44 -12.83 7.32
C VAL A 177 -15.64 -13.41 6.17
N ASP A 178 -15.44 -12.63 5.11
CA ASP A 178 -14.64 -13.02 3.95
C ASP A 178 -13.39 -12.14 3.91
N ILE A 179 -12.24 -12.76 4.08
CA ILE A 179 -10.93 -12.11 4.09
C ILE A 179 -10.16 -12.57 2.89
N ILE A 180 -9.64 -11.61 2.13
CA ILE A 180 -8.70 -11.84 1.04
C ILE A 180 -7.40 -11.15 1.38
N GLN A 181 -6.34 -11.94 1.44
CA GLN A 181 -5.02 -11.48 1.86
C GLN A 181 -3.94 -11.94 0.87
N LEU A 182 -2.87 -11.17 0.78
CA LEU A 182 -1.67 -11.49 0.02
C LEU A 182 -0.56 -11.90 0.98
N LYS A 183 -0.03 -13.11 0.83
CA LYS A 183 1.14 -13.58 1.56
C LYS A 183 2.39 -13.37 0.70
N PRO A 184 3.30 -12.45 1.09
CA PRO A 184 4.54 -12.23 0.37
C PRO A 184 5.51 -13.41 0.55
N GLU A 185 6.16 -13.83 -0.53
CA GLU A 185 7.14 -14.95 -0.57
C GLU A 185 8.26 -14.79 0.47
N ASN A 186 8.71 -13.56 0.72
CA ASN A 186 9.83 -13.26 1.61
C ASN A 186 9.46 -13.02 3.09
N GLY A 187 8.18 -13.22 3.47
CA GLY A 187 7.68 -13.11 4.85
C GLY A 187 7.74 -11.71 5.49
N ILE A 188 6.99 -11.54 6.62
CA ILE A 188 6.84 -10.44 7.61
C ILE A 188 6.73 -8.98 7.12
N ARG A 189 7.16 -8.62 5.91
CA ARG A 189 7.19 -7.23 5.46
C ARG A 189 5.81 -6.78 4.99
N THR A 190 4.99 -6.35 5.94
CA THR A 190 3.64 -5.84 5.70
C THR A 190 3.53 -4.34 5.99
N THR A 191 4.59 -3.71 6.50
CA THR A 191 4.65 -2.27 6.70
C THR A 191 5.29 -1.59 5.50
N VAL A 192 4.63 -0.57 4.96
CA VAL A 192 5.12 0.24 3.85
C VAL A 192 5.59 1.59 4.38
N SER A 193 6.84 1.94 4.06
CA SER A 193 7.44 3.20 4.47
C SER A 193 8.10 3.94 3.30
N GLY A 194 8.04 5.27 3.33
CA GLY A 194 8.66 6.11 2.34
C GLY A 194 8.66 7.58 2.74
N ARG A 195 9.44 8.36 2.00
CA ARG A 195 9.49 9.81 2.16
C ARG A 195 9.69 10.43 0.79
N THR A 196 8.91 11.46 0.49
CA THR A 196 9.06 12.24 -0.74
C THR A 196 8.94 13.73 -0.47
N LEU A 197 9.58 14.54 -1.31
CA LEU A 197 9.45 15.99 -1.29
C LEU A 197 8.23 16.37 -2.14
N LEU A 198 7.30 17.12 -1.55
CA LEU A 198 6.05 17.51 -2.19
C LEU A 198 5.82 19.02 -1.97
N PRO A 199 6.33 19.87 -2.88
CA PRO A 199 6.32 21.33 -2.74
C PRO A 199 4.90 21.91 -2.73
N ASN A 200 4.08 21.37 -3.63
CA ASN A 200 2.70 21.76 -3.87
C ASN A 200 1.81 20.61 -3.40
N PHE A 201 1.47 20.63 -2.10
CA PHE A 201 0.50 19.71 -1.54
C PHE A 201 -0.69 20.52 -1.07
N ASP A 202 -1.84 20.27 -1.68
CA ASP A 202 -3.08 20.84 -1.19
C ASP A 202 -3.53 20.07 0.05
N ARG A 203 -3.74 20.81 1.14
CA ARG A 203 -4.08 20.26 2.45
C ARG A 203 -5.56 19.89 2.56
N GLU A 204 -6.36 20.23 1.55
CA GLU A 204 -7.74 19.77 1.43
C GLU A 204 -7.86 18.27 1.16
N HIS A 205 -6.77 17.60 0.74
CA HIS A 205 -6.73 16.15 0.64
C HIS A 205 -6.77 15.52 2.04
N GLY A 206 -7.85 14.79 2.31
CA GLY A 206 -8.03 14.04 3.54
C GLY A 206 -7.13 12.80 3.55
N SER A 207 -6.90 12.21 4.72
CA SER A 207 -6.21 10.92 4.80
C SER A 207 -6.89 9.85 3.95
N ASP A 208 -8.22 9.93 3.83
CA ASP A 208 -9.06 8.95 3.13
C ASP A 208 -8.92 9.01 1.59
N ASP A 209 -8.26 10.04 1.07
CA ASP A 209 -7.99 10.21 -0.36
C ASP A 209 -6.73 9.44 -0.79
N PHE A 210 -5.87 9.02 0.14
CA PHE A 210 -4.66 8.27 -0.19
C PHE A 210 -4.91 6.76 -0.30
N ALA A 211 -4.20 6.15 -1.24
CA ALA A 211 -4.10 4.69 -1.32
C ALA A 211 -2.67 4.23 -1.61
N ILE A 212 -2.40 3.01 -1.16
CA ILE A 212 -1.21 2.27 -1.54
C ILE A 212 -1.58 1.36 -2.71
N VAL A 213 -0.87 1.52 -3.82
CA VAL A 213 -0.92 0.60 -4.95
C VAL A 213 0.15 -0.45 -4.73
N LEU A 214 -0.24 -1.72 -4.67
CA LEU A 214 0.66 -2.86 -4.62
C LEU A 214 0.73 -3.53 -5.97
N ILE A 215 1.96 -3.73 -6.44
CA ILE A 215 2.25 -4.47 -7.66
C ILE A 215 2.89 -5.77 -7.23
N CYS A 216 2.27 -6.88 -7.61
CA CYS A 216 2.73 -8.21 -7.19
C CYS A 216 2.55 -9.26 -8.27
N THR A 217 3.40 -10.27 -8.24
CA THR A 217 3.36 -11.43 -9.12
C THR A 217 2.97 -12.65 -8.29
N LEU A 218 1.92 -13.37 -8.69
CA LEU A 218 1.48 -14.55 -7.95
C LEU A 218 2.40 -15.74 -8.21
N ALA A 219 2.63 -16.54 -7.18
CA ALA A 219 3.51 -17.71 -7.22
C ALA A 219 2.79 -18.94 -6.66
N PRO A 220 3.09 -20.17 -7.16
CA PRO A 220 2.56 -21.39 -6.58
C PRO A 220 2.91 -21.55 -5.08
N PRO A 221 1.98 -22.06 -4.24
CA PRO A 221 0.58 -22.34 -4.55
C PRO A 221 -0.23 -21.03 -4.66
N TYR A 222 -0.78 -20.71 -5.84
CA TYR A 222 -1.34 -19.37 -6.11
C TYR A 222 -2.43 -18.89 -5.15
N LEU A 223 -3.23 -19.84 -4.63
CA LEU A 223 -4.33 -19.59 -3.71
C LEU A 223 -4.34 -20.69 -2.63
N THR A 224 -4.60 -20.30 -1.40
CA THR A 224 -4.89 -21.20 -0.28
C THR A 224 -6.12 -20.68 0.45
N ASP A 225 -7.16 -21.50 0.52
CA ASP A 225 -8.42 -21.15 1.21
C ASP A 225 -8.50 -21.90 2.53
N ASP A 226 -8.86 -21.18 3.58
CA ASP A 226 -9.17 -21.72 4.90
C ASP A 226 -10.57 -21.26 5.31
N VAL A 227 -11.34 -22.16 5.94
CA VAL A 227 -12.70 -21.86 6.41
C VAL A 227 -12.81 -22.29 7.85
N GLU A 228 -13.00 -21.31 8.72
CA GLU A 228 -13.19 -21.48 10.15
C GLU A 228 -14.63 -21.17 10.52
N HIS A 229 -15.16 -21.91 11.49
CA HIS A 229 -16.47 -21.65 12.08
C HIS A 229 -16.32 -21.51 13.58
N SER A 230 -16.82 -20.41 14.11
CA SER A 230 -16.89 -20.12 15.54
C SER A 230 -18.36 -20.10 15.96
N ALA A 231 -18.71 -21.02 16.86
CA ALA A 231 -20.03 -21.04 17.47
C ALA A 231 -20.21 -19.83 18.42
N PRO A 232 -21.45 -19.37 18.66
CA PRO A 232 -21.72 -18.31 19.62
C PRO A 232 -21.23 -18.68 21.04
N THR A 233 -20.61 -17.72 21.71
CA THR A 233 -20.18 -17.80 23.12
C THR A 233 -20.75 -16.61 23.90
N ASP A 234 -20.64 -16.61 25.23
CA ASP A 234 -21.18 -15.50 26.03
C ASP A 234 -20.34 -14.22 25.84
N GLU A 235 -19.05 -14.37 25.54
CA GLU A 235 -18.13 -13.29 25.19
C GLU A 235 -18.33 -12.78 23.75
N GLU A 236 -18.59 -13.70 22.82
CA GLU A 236 -18.89 -13.41 21.42
C GLU A 236 -20.20 -14.08 21.01
N PRO A 237 -21.36 -13.45 21.31
CA PRO A 237 -22.68 -14.02 21.05
C PRO A 237 -23.08 -13.83 19.59
N THR A 238 -22.23 -14.28 18.66
CA THR A 238 -22.44 -14.26 17.21
C THR A 238 -21.96 -15.58 16.63
N ASP A 239 -22.75 -16.18 15.74
CA ASP A 239 -22.32 -17.36 14.98
C ASP A 239 -21.48 -16.85 13.79
N ILE A 240 -20.17 -17.11 13.79
CA ILE A 240 -19.26 -16.52 12.81
C ILE A 240 -18.68 -17.63 11.93
N THR A 241 -18.90 -17.50 10.62
CA THR A 241 -18.17 -18.29 9.62
C THR A 241 -17.15 -17.38 8.93
N ARG A 242 -15.86 -17.71 9.06
CA ARG A 242 -14.76 -16.95 8.49
C ARG A 242 -14.13 -17.73 7.34
N ARG A 243 -14.07 -17.13 6.15
CA ARG A 243 -13.30 -17.62 5.01
C ARG A 243 -12.08 -16.75 4.82
N THR A 244 -10.90 -17.35 4.88
CA THR A 244 -9.62 -16.67 4.64
C THR A 244 -9.02 -17.19 3.35
N SER A 245 -8.99 -16.34 2.32
CA SER A 245 -8.43 -16.65 1.01
C SER A 245 -7.06 -15.99 0.89
N THR A 246 -6.00 -16.80 0.83
CA THR A 246 -4.62 -16.34 0.78
C THR A 246 -4.05 -16.47 -0.63
N LEU A 247 -3.82 -15.32 -1.27
CA LEU A 247 -3.05 -15.23 -2.51
C LEU A 247 -1.56 -15.33 -2.15
N ASN A 248 -0.81 -16.23 -2.78
CA ASN A 248 0.64 -16.34 -2.55
C ASN A 248 1.38 -15.71 -3.73
N GLY A 249 2.41 -14.92 -3.43
CA GLY A 249 3.17 -14.23 -4.47
C GLY A 249 4.30 -13.35 -3.95
N ARG A 250 5.00 -12.72 -4.88
CA ARG A 250 6.03 -11.73 -4.60
C ARG A 250 5.46 -10.32 -4.78
N VAL A 251 5.74 -9.43 -3.84
CA VAL A 251 5.44 -8.00 -4.03
C VAL A 251 6.63 -7.34 -4.72
N ASP A 252 6.39 -6.79 -5.90
CA ASP A 252 7.40 -6.19 -6.77
C ASP A 252 7.58 -4.70 -6.47
N ALA A 253 6.49 -3.98 -6.18
CA ALA A 253 6.53 -2.55 -5.84
C ALA A 253 5.34 -2.11 -4.99
N ALA A 254 5.51 -0.98 -4.29
CA ALA A 254 4.44 -0.25 -3.61
C ALA A 254 4.53 1.24 -3.96
N TRP A 255 3.41 1.83 -4.34
CA TRP A 255 3.30 3.26 -4.68
C TRP A 255 2.26 3.94 -3.80
N LEU A 256 2.43 5.24 -3.57
CA LEU A 256 1.41 6.09 -2.97
C LEU A 256 0.69 6.86 -4.08
N ILE A 257 -0.63 6.82 -4.08
CA ILE A 257 -1.47 7.58 -5.01
C ILE A 257 -2.48 8.44 -4.26
N ASP A 258 -2.89 9.52 -4.91
CA ASP A 258 -4.12 10.22 -4.61
C ASP A 258 -5.26 9.60 -5.43
N ARG A 259 -6.29 9.06 -4.76
CA ARG A 259 -7.40 8.39 -5.43
C ARG A 259 -8.35 9.36 -6.12
N LYS A 260 -8.50 10.57 -5.56
CA LYS A 260 -9.45 11.58 -6.03
C LYS A 260 -8.99 12.14 -7.38
N GLU A 261 -7.71 12.45 -7.47
CA GLU A 261 -7.11 12.99 -8.70
C GLU A 261 -6.54 11.91 -9.62
N GLY A 262 -6.24 10.72 -9.10
CA GLY A 262 -5.51 9.67 -9.82
C GLY A 262 -3.99 9.93 -9.91
N THR A 263 -3.47 10.92 -9.18
CA THR A 263 -2.06 11.33 -9.25
C THR A 263 -1.16 10.36 -8.50
N ILE A 264 -0.04 9.93 -9.11
CA ILE A 264 0.99 9.16 -8.39
C ILE A 264 1.86 10.12 -7.59
N ILE A 265 1.87 9.96 -6.27
CA ILE A 265 2.61 10.85 -5.36
C ILE A 265 4.06 10.37 -5.21
N THR A 266 4.26 9.06 -5.09
CA THR A 266 5.59 8.47 -5.08
C THR A 266 5.57 6.99 -5.42
N LYS A 267 6.54 6.56 -6.23
CA LYS A 267 6.78 5.14 -6.57
C LYS A 267 7.85 4.48 -5.68
N HIS A 268 8.43 5.24 -4.75
CA HIS A 268 9.61 4.84 -3.97
C HIS A 268 9.27 4.37 -2.56
N LEU A 269 8.11 3.73 -2.38
CA LEU A 269 7.81 3.12 -1.09
C LEU A 269 8.56 1.79 -0.95
N ARG A 270 8.95 1.48 0.28
CA ARG A 270 9.67 0.27 0.62
C ARG A 270 8.95 -0.48 1.71
N PHE A 271 8.93 -1.79 1.57
CA PHE A 271 8.48 -2.68 2.62
C PHE A 271 9.54 -2.77 3.72
N VAL A 272 9.13 -2.44 4.94
CA VAL A 272 9.95 -2.50 6.15
C VAL A 272 9.42 -3.56 7.10
N LYS A 273 10.28 -3.99 8.03
CA LYS A 273 9.98 -5.00 9.04
C LYS A 273 9.12 -4.42 10.15
#